data_AF-A0A939P548-F1
#
_entry.id   AF-A0A939P548-F1
#
_cell.length_a   1.000
_cell.length_b   1.000
_cell.length_c   1.000
_cell.angle_alpha   90.00
_cell.angle_beta   90.00
_cell.angle_gamma   90.00
#
_symmetry.space_group_name_H-M   'P 1'
#
loop_
_entity.id
_entity.type
_entity.pdbx_description
1 polymer ?
#
loop_
_entity_poly.entity_id
_entity_poly.type
_entity_poly.pdbx_seq_one_letter_code
_entity_poly.pdbx_strand_id
1 'polypeptide(L)'
;ADRVCGYMQQALEALSEALEQAPDRPVRALDILPSDERTYLLEELNRTDADYPSDLCIHELFEQQVRRTPEAVAVVHEGEALSYGELNARANRLAII
;
A
#
# COMPACT_ATOMS: atom_id res chain seq x y z
N ALA A 1 28.93 -3.75 13.06
CA ALA A 1 29.24 -5.03 13.71
C ALA A 1 28.06 -5.49 14.57
N ASP A 2 27.47 -4.58 15.34
CA ASP A 2 26.44 -4.90 16.35
C ASP A 2 25.16 -5.57 15.81
N ARG A 3 24.63 -5.13 14.65
CA ARG A 3 23.45 -5.79 14.04
C ARG A 3 23.69 -7.24 13.64
N VAL A 4 24.88 -7.54 13.10
CA VAL A 4 25.23 -8.92 12.70
C VAL A 4 25.34 -9.80 13.94
N CYS A 5 25.89 -9.29 15.04
CA CYS A 5 25.91 -10.00 16.32
C CYS A 5 24.49 -10.27 16.84
N GLY A 6 23.58 -9.30 16.73
CA GLY A 6 22.17 -9.49 17.11
C GLY A 6 21.48 -10.59 16.30
N TYR A 7 21.72 -10.67 14.99
CA TYR A 7 21.16 -11.73 14.15
C TYR A 7 21.73 -13.11 14.50
N MET A 8 23.03 -13.17 14.77
CA MET A 8 23.67 -14.43 15.17
C MET A 8 23.14 -14.93 16.50
N GLN A 9 22.93 -14.02 17.47
CA GLN A 9 22.33 -14.37 18.76
C GLN A 9 20.90 -14.90 18.57
N GLN A 10 20.04 -14.16 17.85
CA GLN A 10 18.67 -14.59 17.58
C GLN A 10 18.61 -15.93 16.85
N ALA A 11 19.48 -16.15 15.86
CA ALA A 11 19.53 -17.39 15.12
C ALA A 11 19.95 -18.59 15.99
N LEU A 12 20.88 -18.39 16.94
CA LEU A 12 21.32 -19.43 17.87
C LEU A 12 20.22 -19.77 18.89
N GLU A 13 19.51 -18.76 19.42
CA GLU A 13 18.38 -18.96 20.32
C GLU A 13 17.24 -19.73 19.60
N ALA A 14 16.87 -19.30 18.39
CA ALA A 14 15.85 -19.98 17.58
C ALA A 14 16.24 -21.41 17.19
N LEU A 15 17.53 -21.67 16.95
CA LEU A 15 18.03 -23.01 16.66
C LEU A 15 17.95 -23.91 17.90
N SER A 16 18.32 -23.40 19.07
CA SER A 16 18.23 -24.15 20.33
C SER A 16 16.78 -24.56 20.62
N GLU A 17 15.85 -23.63 20.48
CA GLU A 17 14.41 -23.90 20.66
C GLU A 17 13.89 -24.91 19.63
N ALA A 18 14.29 -24.77 18.36
CA ALA A 18 13.88 -25.70 17.32
C ALA A 18 14.40 -27.13 17.57
N LEU A 19 15.62 -27.30 18.08
CA LEU A 19 16.15 -28.62 18.41
C LEU A 19 15.36 -29.30 19.55
N GLU A 20 14.84 -28.53 20.51
CA GLU A 20 14.02 -29.05 21.61
C GLU A 20 12.58 -29.38 21.17
N GLN A 21 11.96 -28.52 20.36
CA GLN A 21 10.52 -28.58 20.07
C GLN A 21 10.19 -29.21 18.71
N ALA A 22 11.05 -29.05 17.71
CA ALA A 22 10.79 -29.44 16.33
C ALA A 22 12.11 -29.67 15.55
N PRO A 23 12.87 -30.73 15.87
CA PRO A 23 14.22 -30.93 15.35
C PRO A 23 14.28 -31.11 13.83
N ASP A 24 13.18 -31.54 13.20
CA ASP A 24 13.07 -31.66 11.73
C ASP A 24 12.74 -30.32 11.04
N ARG A 25 12.61 -29.21 11.80
CA ARG A 25 12.36 -27.89 11.23
C ARG A 25 13.55 -27.47 10.36
N PRO A 26 13.32 -27.07 9.09
CA PRO A 26 14.41 -26.66 8.23
C PRO A 26 15.04 -25.36 8.76
N VAL A 27 16.36 -25.31 8.84
CA VAL A 27 17.13 -24.16 9.37
C VAL A 27 16.76 -22.84 8.69
N ARG A 28 16.45 -22.86 7.39
CA ARG A 28 15.99 -21.69 6.62
C ARG A 28 14.66 -21.08 7.09
N ALA A 29 13.93 -21.76 7.96
CA ALA A 29 12.65 -21.31 8.51
C ALA A 29 12.78 -20.75 9.93
N LEU A 30 13.99 -20.66 10.49
CA LEU A 30 14.23 -20.03 11.78
C LEU A 30 14.16 -18.51 11.62
N ASP A 31 13.54 -17.84 12.58
CA ASP A 31 13.55 -16.38 12.61
C ASP A 31 14.91 -15.90 13.12
N ILE A 32 15.57 -15.08 12.33
CA ILE A 32 16.90 -14.53 12.61
C ILE A 32 16.84 -13.04 12.94
N LEU A 33 15.67 -12.42 12.79
CA LEU A 33 15.47 -11.01 13.06
C LEU A 33 15.14 -10.81 14.54
N PRO A 34 15.89 -9.94 15.24
CA PRO A 34 15.51 -9.45 16.56
C PRO A 34 14.10 -8.85 16.52
N SER A 35 13.34 -9.05 17.60
CA SER A 35 11.92 -8.68 17.67
C SER A 35 11.68 -7.17 17.46
N ASP A 36 12.55 -6.31 17.99
CA ASP A 36 12.52 -4.87 17.83
C ASP A 36 12.74 -4.45 16.38
N GLU A 37 13.72 -5.07 15.71
CA GLU A 37 14.00 -4.81 14.31
C GLU A 37 12.88 -5.31 13.40
N ARG A 38 12.30 -6.47 13.73
CA ARG A 38 11.13 -7.01 13.04
C ARG A 38 9.94 -6.04 13.14
N THR A 39 9.67 -5.50 14.33
CA THR A 39 8.62 -4.48 14.55
C THR A 39 8.89 -3.23 13.73
N TYR A 40 10.12 -2.72 13.74
CA TYR A 40 10.50 -1.57 12.93
C TYR A 40 10.22 -1.81 11.43
N LEU A 41 10.67 -2.95 10.90
CA LEU A 41 10.55 -3.26 9.47
C LEU A 41 9.11 -3.58 9.04
N LEU A 42 8.35 -4.29 9.86
CA LEU A 42 7.01 -4.77 9.50
C LEU A 42 5.90 -3.81 9.92
N GLU A 43 6.07 -3.05 10.99
CA GLU A 43 5.02 -2.17 11.52
C GLU A 43 5.35 -0.70 11.27
N GLU A 44 6.52 -0.24 11.68
CA GLU A 44 6.84 1.20 11.61
C GLU A 44 7.00 1.67 10.16
N LEU A 45 7.75 0.93 9.34
CA LEU A 45 7.92 1.27 7.93
C LEU A 45 6.66 1.04 7.09
N ASN A 46 5.75 0.17 7.52
CA ASN A 46 4.49 -0.09 6.80
C ASN A 46 3.29 0.65 7.39
N ARG A 47 3.50 1.66 8.25
CA ARG A 47 2.44 2.53 8.78
C ARG A 47 1.93 3.47 7.68
N THR A 48 1.21 2.89 6.73
CA THR A 48 0.63 3.51 5.54
C THR A 48 -0.89 3.61 5.62
N ASP A 49 -1.45 3.20 6.75
CA ASP A 49 -2.88 3.33 7.03
C ASP A 49 -3.27 4.81 7.00
N ALA A 50 -4.23 5.13 6.15
CA ALA A 50 -4.74 6.47 5.94
C ALA A 50 -6.21 6.36 5.59
N ASP A 51 -7.03 7.22 6.20
CA ASP A 51 -8.46 7.29 5.91
C ASP A 51 -8.67 7.63 4.43
N TYR A 52 -9.31 6.70 3.72
CA TYR A 52 -9.68 6.84 2.32
C TYR A 52 -11.18 6.54 2.18
N PRO A 53 -11.94 7.33 1.39
CA PRO A 53 -13.35 7.08 1.13
C PRO A 53 -13.53 5.82 0.27
N SER A 54 -13.51 4.66 0.93
CA SER A 54 -13.65 3.33 0.32
C SER A 54 -15.09 2.98 -0.05
N ASP A 55 -16.04 3.77 0.42
CA ASP A 55 -17.47 3.71 0.11
C ASP A 55 -17.82 4.35 -1.23
N LEU A 56 -16.92 5.17 -1.79
CA LEU A 56 -17.13 5.88 -3.04
C LEU A 56 -16.41 5.22 -4.21
N CYS A 57 -17.09 5.16 -5.34
CA CYS A 57 -16.50 4.78 -6.61
C CYS A 57 -15.65 5.92 -7.19
N ILE A 58 -14.66 5.57 -8.02
CA ILE A 58 -13.80 6.56 -8.69
C ILE A 58 -14.61 7.58 -9.51
N HIS A 59 -15.69 7.15 -10.17
CA HIS A 59 -16.53 8.07 -10.93
C HIS A 59 -17.32 9.04 -10.03
N GLU A 60 -17.67 8.64 -8.81
CA GLU A 60 -18.33 9.53 -7.84
C GLU A 60 -17.35 10.57 -7.30
N LEU A 61 -16.09 10.19 -7.04
CA LEU A 61 -15.02 11.13 -6.71
C LEU A 61 -14.77 12.13 -7.85
N PHE A 62 -14.80 11.65 -9.10
CA PHE A 62 -14.71 12.50 -10.28
C PHE A 62 -15.89 13.47 -10.38
N GLU A 63 -17.13 13.01 -10.18
CA GLU A 63 -18.31 13.89 -10.18
C GLU A 63 -18.26 14.94 -9.07
N GLN A 64 -17.71 14.62 -7.90
CA GLN A 64 -17.47 15.61 -6.84
C GLN A 64 -16.48 16.67 -7.30
N GLN A 65 -15.41 16.30 -8.01
CA GLN A 65 -14.46 17.25 -8.58
C GLN A 65 -15.11 18.13 -9.65
N VAL A 66 -15.97 17.56 -10.50
CA VAL A 66 -16.76 18.29 -11.51
C VAL A 66 -17.63 19.36 -10.86
N ARG A 67 -18.30 19.05 -9.73
CA ARG A 67 -19.11 20.03 -8.99
C ARG A 67 -18.28 21.15 -8.37
N ARG A 68 -17.04 20.86 -7.94
CA ARG A 68 -16.15 21.84 -7.31
C ARG A 68 -15.53 22.80 -8.33
N THR A 69 -15.06 22.27 -9.46
CA THR A 69 -14.33 23.05 -10.47
C THR A 69 -14.75 22.65 -11.89
N PRO A 70 -15.98 22.96 -12.32
CA PRO A 70 -16.51 22.49 -13.60
C PRO A 70 -15.74 23.03 -14.80
N GLU A 71 -15.27 24.27 -14.73
CA GLU A 71 -14.56 24.96 -15.82
C GLU A 71 -13.05 24.65 -15.86
N ALA A 72 -12.51 23.93 -14.87
CA ALA A 72 -11.10 23.56 -14.87
C ALA A 72 -10.83 22.51 -15.95
N VAL A 73 -9.68 22.60 -16.61
CA VAL A 73 -9.26 21.63 -17.63
C VAL A 73 -9.01 20.27 -16.97
N ALA A 74 -9.70 19.24 -17.44
CA ALA A 74 -9.59 17.86 -16.96
C ALA A 74 -8.66 17.01 -17.84
N VAL A 75 -8.73 17.21 -19.16
CA VAL A 75 -7.93 16.45 -20.13
C VAL A 75 -7.50 17.35 -21.28
N VAL A 76 -6.29 17.14 -21.80
CA VAL A 76 -5.75 17.80 -22.99
C VAL A 76 -5.25 16.72 -23.95
N HIS A 77 -5.67 16.80 -25.20
CA HIS A 77 -5.24 15.90 -26.26
C HIS A 77 -5.10 16.67 -27.57
N GLU A 78 -3.91 16.60 -28.20
CA GLU A 78 -3.63 17.21 -29.51
C GLU A 78 -4.02 18.70 -29.62
N GLY A 79 -3.88 19.47 -28.54
CA GLY A 79 -4.20 20.90 -28.52
C GLY A 79 -5.68 21.21 -28.21
N GLU A 80 -6.53 20.19 -28.13
CA GLU A 80 -7.88 20.32 -27.58
C GLU A 80 -7.85 20.10 -26.07
N ALA A 81 -8.62 20.91 -25.34
CA ALA A 81 -8.79 20.78 -23.90
C ALA A 81 -10.28 20.57 -23.61
N LEU A 82 -10.59 19.66 -22.68
CA LEU A 82 -11.94 19.51 -22.14
C LEU A 82 -11.94 19.89 -20.66
N SER A 83 -12.94 20.65 -20.25
CA SER A 83 -13.19 20.91 -18.85
C SER A 83 -13.74 19.68 -18.13
N TYR A 84 -13.67 19.66 -16.80
CA TYR A 84 -14.32 18.62 -15.98
C TYR A 84 -15.81 18.49 -16.32
N GLY A 85 -16.51 19.62 -16.47
CA GLY A 85 -17.93 19.64 -16.83
C GLY A 85 -18.22 19.02 -18.19
N GLU A 86 -17.42 19.37 -19.21
CA GLU A 86 -17.57 18.85 -20.57
C GLU A 86 -17.28 17.35 -20.65
N LEU A 87 -16.22 16.90 -19.96
CA LEU A 87 -15.85 15.50 -19.91
C LEU A 87 -16.92 14.66 -19.22
N ASN A 88 -17.46 15.14 -18.09
CA ASN A 88 -18.54 14.48 -17.36
C ASN A 88 -19.82 14.37 -18.20
N ALA A 89 -20.21 15.44 -18.89
CA ALA A 89 -21.38 15.42 -19.76
C ALA A 89 -21.23 14.41 -20.92
N ARG A 90 -20.03 14.30 -21.51
CA ARG A 90 -19.74 13.29 -22.55
C ARG A 90 -19.80 11.87 -21.99
N ALA A 91 -19.20 11.62 -20.83
CA ALA A 91 -19.21 10.32 -20.17
C ALA A 91 -20.65 9.86 -19.84
N ASN A 92 -21.47 10.76 -19.27
CA ASN A 92 -22.86 10.45 -18.92
C ASN A 92 -23.73 10.16 -20.15
N ARG A 93 -23.48 10.83 -21.29
CA ARG A 93 -24.18 10.48 -22.55
C ARG A 93 -23.84 9.08 -23.04
N LEU A 94 -22.59 8.65 -22.88
CA LEU A 94 -22.16 7.30 -23.26
C LEU A 94 -22.71 6.24 -22.30
N ALA A 95 -22.75 6.52 -21.00
CA ALA A 95 -23.24 5.58 -19.99
C ALA A 95 -24.75 5.24 -20.13
N ILE A 96 -25.51 6.07 -20.84
CA ILE A 96 -26.93 5.86 -21.13
C ILE A 96 -27.15 4.96 -22.36
N ILE A 97 -26.10 4.69 -23.16
CA ILE A 97 -26.13 3.78 -24.33
C ILE A 97 -25.93 2.33 -23.86
#